data_AF-A0A4V1VK71-F1
#
_entry.id   AF-A0A4V1VK71-F1
#
_cell.length_a   1.000
_cell.length_b   1.000
_cell.length_c   1.000
_cell.angle_alpha   90.00
_cell.angle_beta   90.00
_cell.angle_gamma   90.00
#
_symmetry.space_group_name_H-M   'P 1'
#
loop_
_entity.id
_entity.type
_entity.pdbx_description
1 polymer ?
#
loop_
_entity_poly.entity_id
_entity_poly.type
_entity_poly.pdbx_seq_one_letter_code
_entity_poly.pdbx_strand_id
1 'polypeptide(L)'
;MSADPSLRAVKSWPVEEALKVEARLAASPKREGALFQTGYGPSGLPHIGTFGEVARTTWVRRAFERLTGLPSRLLAFSDDMDGLRKVPDNVPNKEMLAGYIGRPLTAIPDPFGTHPSFGAHNNARLQAFLDTFGFEYEFASSTDYYR
;
A
#
# COMPACT_ATOMS: atom_id res chain seq x y z
N MET A 1 -16.71 13.95 -7.35
CA MET A 1 -17.98 13.85 -6.58
C MET A 1 -18.33 15.23 -6.07
N SER A 2 -19.62 15.56 -5.86
CA SER A 2 -19.98 16.81 -5.15
C SER A 2 -19.67 16.67 -3.66
N ALA A 3 -19.22 17.75 -3.02
CA ALA A 3 -18.98 17.78 -1.59
C ALA A 3 -20.31 17.60 -0.81
N ASP A 4 -20.24 16.90 0.32
CA ASP A 4 -21.34 16.66 1.26
C ASP A 4 -20.99 17.27 2.64
N PRO A 5 -21.39 18.52 2.89
CA PRO A 5 -21.10 19.21 4.14
C PRO A 5 -21.72 18.54 5.38
N SER A 6 -22.76 17.71 5.22
CA SER A 6 -23.43 17.05 6.34
C SER A 6 -22.51 16.07 7.08
N LEU A 7 -21.50 15.54 6.38
CA LEU A 7 -20.49 14.66 6.96
C LEU A 7 -19.72 15.31 8.11
N ARG A 8 -19.60 16.64 8.16
CA ARG A 8 -18.88 17.33 9.26
C ARG A 8 -19.51 17.10 10.64
N ALA A 9 -20.79 16.75 10.70
CA ALA A 9 -21.48 16.44 11.96
C ALA A 9 -21.34 14.96 12.38
N VAL A 10 -20.83 14.09 11.50
CA VAL A 10 -20.71 12.65 11.73
C VAL A 10 -19.51 12.36 12.63
N LYS A 11 -19.77 11.76 13.80
CA LYS A 11 -18.75 11.34 14.76
C LYS A 11 -18.23 9.94 14.42
N SER A 12 -17.37 9.85 13.40
CA SER A 12 -16.71 8.61 13.01
C SER A 12 -15.23 8.85 12.76
N TRP A 13 -14.39 7.89 13.12
CA TRP A 13 -12.95 7.97 12.94
C TRP A 13 -12.51 8.37 11.51
N PRO A 14 -13.06 7.80 10.42
CA PRO A 14 -12.67 8.20 9.07
C PRO A 14 -12.96 9.67 8.75
N VAL A 15 -14.08 10.21 9.23
CA VAL A 15 -14.46 11.62 9.05
C VAL A 15 -13.54 12.53 9.85
N GLU A 16 -13.25 12.17 11.10
CA GLU A 16 -12.33 12.93 11.95
C GLU A 16 -10.92 13.01 11.34
N GLU A 17 -10.40 11.92 10.80
CA GLU A 17 -9.11 11.91 10.11
C GLU A 17 -9.16 12.69 8.78
N ALA A 18 -10.25 12.56 8.01
CA ALA A 18 -10.43 13.30 6.77
C ALA A 18 -10.48 14.83 6.98
N LEU A 19 -11.11 15.30 8.07
CA LEU A 19 -11.10 16.72 8.46
C LEU A 19 -9.69 17.22 8.79
N LYS A 20 -8.85 16.39 9.43
CA LYS A 20 -7.43 16.73 9.68
C LYS A 20 -6.64 16.82 8.36
N VAL A 21 -6.93 15.94 7.40
CA VAL A 21 -6.33 16.00 6.05
C VAL A 21 -6.75 17.28 5.33
N GLU A 22 -8.04 17.62 5.34
CA GLU A 22 -8.56 18.86 4.75
C GLU A 22 -7.87 20.09 5.36
N ALA A 23 -7.78 20.18 6.68
CA ALA A 23 -7.15 21.30 7.37
C ALA A 23 -5.67 21.48 6.97
N ARG A 24 -4.92 20.37 6.82
CA ARG A 24 -3.53 20.39 6.33
C ARG A 24 -3.46 20.82 4.86
N LEU A 25 -4.37 20.33 4.03
CA LEU A 25 -4.42 20.67 2.61
C LEU A 25 -4.73 22.15 2.42
N ALA A 26 -5.64 22.73 3.21
CA ALA A 26 -5.96 24.16 3.19
C ALA A 26 -4.75 25.05 3.55
N ALA A 27 -3.79 24.55 4.33
CA ALA A 27 -2.54 25.24 4.64
C ALA A 27 -1.46 25.05 3.55
N SER A 28 -1.64 24.09 2.64
CA SER A 28 -0.69 23.78 1.57
C SER A 28 -0.86 24.75 0.37
N PRO A 29 0.22 25.07 -0.37
CA PRO A 29 0.12 25.72 -1.68
C PRO A 29 -0.44 24.77 -2.76
N LYS A 30 -0.40 23.46 -2.54
CA LYS A 30 -0.89 22.42 -3.47
C LYS A 30 -2.26 21.92 -3.00
N ARG A 31 -3.33 22.63 -3.36
CA ARG A 31 -4.72 22.38 -2.88
C ARG A 31 -5.59 21.56 -3.83
N GLU A 32 -4.99 20.98 -4.86
CA GLU A 32 -5.71 20.35 -5.98
C GLU A 32 -6.23 18.95 -5.65
N GLY A 33 -5.77 18.33 -4.56
CA GLY A 33 -6.17 17.00 -4.13
C GLY A 33 -5.21 16.41 -3.11
N ALA A 34 -5.44 15.16 -2.72
CA ALA A 34 -4.61 14.46 -1.74
C ALA A 34 -4.12 13.10 -2.27
N LEU A 35 -2.85 12.79 -2.01
CA LEU A 35 -2.29 11.45 -2.18
C LEU A 35 -2.34 10.74 -0.83
N PHE A 36 -3.01 9.60 -0.79
CA PHE A 36 -2.98 8.66 0.32
C PHE A 36 -2.00 7.54 -0.03
N GLN A 37 -1.32 6.99 0.97
CA GLN A 37 -0.32 5.95 0.76
C GLN A 37 -0.44 4.86 1.82
N THR A 38 -0.15 3.62 1.41
CA THR A 38 0.04 2.45 2.27
C THR A 38 1.39 1.81 1.94
N GLY A 39 1.93 1.03 2.88
CA GLY A 39 3.18 0.29 2.72
C GLY A 39 2.96 -1.22 2.70
N TYR A 40 3.87 -1.92 2.03
CA TYR A 40 3.94 -3.37 2.05
C TYR A 40 5.40 -3.81 1.95
N GLY A 41 5.85 -4.60 2.93
CA GLY A 41 7.14 -5.29 2.85
C GLY A 41 6.97 -6.64 2.16
N PRO A 42 7.42 -6.85 0.92
CA PRO A 42 7.14 -8.04 0.12
C PRO A 42 8.09 -9.20 0.45
N SER A 43 8.38 -9.38 1.74
CA SER A 43 9.17 -10.50 2.27
C SER A 43 8.30 -11.68 2.70
N GLY A 44 6.98 -11.53 2.66
CA GLY A 44 6.00 -12.57 2.96
C GLY A 44 4.64 -12.24 2.36
N LEU A 45 3.72 -13.22 2.38
CA LEU A 45 2.41 -13.09 1.73
C LEU A 45 1.52 -12.00 2.38
N PRO A 46 0.65 -11.34 1.61
CA PRO A 46 -0.34 -10.43 2.17
C PRO A 46 -1.27 -11.19 3.13
N HIS A 47 -1.65 -10.52 4.22
CA HIS A 47 -2.52 -11.08 5.25
C HIS A 47 -3.57 -10.07 5.72
N ILE A 48 -4.37 -10.42 6.73
CA ILE A 48 -5.42 -9.54 7.26
C ILE A 48 -4.91 -8.17 7.74
N GLY A 49 -3.63 -8.08 8.13
CA GLY A 49 -2.98 -6.83 8.48
C GLY A 49 -2.80 -5.93 7.27
N THR A 50 -2.32 -6.49 6.15
CA THR A 50 -2.22 -5.82 4.85
C THR A 50 -3.59 -5.30 4.39
N PHE A 51 -4.63 -6.13 4.48
CA PHE A 51 -6.00 -5.69 4.21
C PHE A 51 -6.40 -4.51 5.10
N GLY A 52 -6.18 -4.64 6.41
CA GLY A 52 -6.55 -3.61 7.38
C GLY A 52 -5.86 -2.27 7.11
N GLU A 53 -4.61 -2.29 6.66
CA GLU A 53 -3.88 -1.08 6.29
C GLU A 53 -4.52 -0.39 5.08
N VAL A 54 -4.76 -1.12 3.99
CA VAL A 54 -5.40 -0.57 2.78
C VAL A 54 -6.84 -0.15 3.03
N ALA A 55 -7.61 -0.95 3.77
CA ALA A 55 -9.00 -0.66 4.11
C ALA A 55 -9.14 0.62 4.92
N ARG A 56 -8.36 0.78 6.00
CA ARG A 56 -8.42 1.98 6.85
C ARG A 56 -8.07 3.24 6.07
N THR A 57 -7.01 3.20 5.27
CA THR A 57 -6.62 4.33 4.42
C THR A 57 -7.69 4.64 3.38
N THR A 58 -8.31 3.61 2.79
CA THR A 58 -9.42 3.77 1.84
C THR A 58 -10.65 4.42 2.48
N TRP A 59 -10.98 4.08 3.73
CA TRP A 59 -12.12 4.71 4.42
C TRP A 59 -11.89 6.19 4.68
N VAL A 60 -10.69 6.58 5.13
CA VAL A 60 -10.32 7.99 5.31
C VAL A 60 -10.32 8.72 3.97
N ARG A 61 -9.75 8.10 2.91
CA ARG A 61 -9.76 8.63 1.54
C ARG A 61 -11.17 8.93 1.04
N ARG A 62 -12.08 7.97 1.15
CA ARG A 62 -13.49 8.15 0.74
C ARG A 62 -14.21 9.21 1.55
N ALA A 63 -13.95 9.29 2.86
CA ALA A 63 -14.50 10.35 3.70
C ALA A 63 -13.99 11.73 3.25
N PHE A 64 -12.69 11.86 2.95
CA PHE A 64 -12.09 13.08 2.42
C PHE A 64 -12.70 13.50 1.08
N GLU A 65 -12.82 12.60 0.13
CA GLU A 65 -13.42 12.89 -1.18
C GLU A 65 -14.87 13.37 -1.06
N ARG A 66 -15.66 12.74 -0.20
CA ARG A 66 -17.04 13.16 0.04
C ARG A 66 -17.15 14.47 0.81
N LEU A 67 -16.28 14.71 1.80
CA LEU A 67 -16.28 15.96 2.56
C LEU A 67 -15.91 17.17 1.70
N THR A 68 -14.92 17.00 0.83
CA THR A 68 -14.28 18.12 0.13
C THR A 68 -14.68 18.25 -1.33
N GLY A 69 -15.14 17.16 -1.97
CA GLY A 69 -15.32 17.09 -3.42
C GLY A 69 -14.01 17.07 -4.21
N LEU A 70 -12.85 17.11 -3.55
CA LEU A 70 -11.54 17.13 -4.18
C LEU A 70 -11.11 15.72 -4.61
N PRO A 71 -10.30 15.60 -5.68
CA PRO A 71 -9.79 14.32 -6.13
C PRO A 71 -8.77 13.75 -5.13
N SER A 72 -8.65 12.43 -5.12
CA SER A 72 -7.63 11.74 -4.36
C SER A 72 -7.14 10.48 -5.08
N ARG A 73 -5.96 10.00 -4.69
CA ARG A 73 -5.36 8.75 -5.20
C ARG A 73 -4.82 7.95 -4.02
N LEU A 74 -4.77 6.63 -4.16
CA LEU A 74 -4.19 5.72 -3.18
C LEU A 74 -2.99 5.01 -3.80
N LEU A 75 -1.79 5.22 -3.24
CA LEU A 75 -0.57 4.53 -3.62
C LEU A 75 -0.32 3.35 -2.68
N ALA A 76 -0.38 2.12 -3.19
CA ALA A 76 0.12 0.93 -2.51
C ALA A 76 1.62 0.78 -2.81
N PHE A 77 2.45 1.30 -1.90
CA PHE A 77 3.89 1.31 -2.07
C PHE A 77 4.52 0.02 -1.53
N SER A 78 5.33 -0.63 -2.35
CA SER A 78 6.06 -1.84 -2.00
C SER A 78 7.52 -1.53 -1.69
N ASP A 79 7.94 -1.85 -0.48
CA ASP A 79 9.34 -1.73 -0.01
C ASP A 79 10.19 -2.90 -0.52
N ASP A 80 10.09 -3.22 -1.82
CA ASP A 80 10.72 -4.40 -2.44
C ASP A 80 12.24 -4.32 -2.64
N MET A 81 12.83 -3.14 -2.39
CA MET A 81 14.27 -2.95 -2.30
C MET A 81 14.83 -3.34 -0.91
N ASP A 82 13.98 -3.57 0.09
CA ASP A 82 14.43 -4.00 1.41
C ASP A 82 15.20 -5.31 1.37
N GLY A 83 16.18 -5.46 2.27
CA GLY A 83 16.95 -6.68 2.42
C GLY A 83 16.14 -7.83 3.04
N LEU A 84 16.29 -9.05 2.51
CA LEU A 84 15.73 -10.24 3.16
C LEU A 84 16.35 -10.44 4.55
N ARG A 85 15.57 -10.21 5.62
CA ARG A 85 16.07 -10.29 7.01
C ARG A 85 16.14 -11.71 7.57
N LYS A 86 15.21 -12.57 7.16
CA LYS A 86 15.12 -13.98 7.56
C LYS A 86 14.43 -14.79 6.47
N VAL A 87 14.72 -16.08 6.39
CA VAL A 87 14.02 -16.99 5.47
C VAL A 87 12.62 -17.30 6.05
N PRO A 88 11.53 -17.10 5.29
CA PRO A 88 10.19 -17.47 5.75
C PRO A 88 10.01 -18.99 5.86
N ASP A 89 9.18 -19.44 6.80
CA ASP A 89 8.95 -20.89 6.99
C ASP A 89 7.97 -21.50 5.98
N ASN A 90 7.18 -20.65 5.33
CA ASN A 90 6.08 -21.03 4.43
C ASN A 90 6.46 -20.94 2.95
N VAL A 91 7.75 -20.94 2.61
CA VAL A 91 8.25 -20.90 1.23
C VAL A 91 9.09 -22.13 0.90
N PRO A 92 9.08 -22.60 -0.36
CA PRO A 92 10.00 -23.65 -0.81
C PRO A 92 11.44 -23.11 -0.93
N ASN A 93 12.40 -24.00 -1.19
CA ASN A 93 13.80 -23.64 -1.49
C ASN A 93 14.46 -22.77 -0.40
N LYS A 94 14.25 -23.12 0.87
CA LYS A 94 14.74 -22.34 2.03
C LYS A 94 16.27 -22.22 2.06
N GLU A 95 16.98 -23.29 1.68
CA GLU A 95 18.44 -23.33 1.62
C GLU A 95 18.98 -22.35 0.59
N MET A 96 18.30 -22.20 -0.55
CA MET A 96 18.64 -21.20 -1.57
C MET A 96 18.45 -19.80 -0.99
N LEU A 97 17.30 -19.52 -0.38
CA LEU A 97 16.99 -18.19 0.19
C LEU A 97 17.96 -17.78 1.30
N ALA A 98 18.47 -18.73 2.08
CA ALA A 98 19.47 -18.47 3.12
C ALA A 98 20.76 -17.84 2.53
N GLY A 99 21.11 -18.15 1.28
CA GLY A 99 22.23 -17.54 0.57
C GLY A 99 22.02 -16.07 0.14
N TYR A 100 20.79 -15.55 0.24
CA TYR A 100 20.41 -14.20 -0.19
C TYR A 100 20.03 -13.26 0.96
N ILE A 101 20.31 -13.62 2.21
CA ILE A 101 20.08 -12.73 3.36
C ILE A 101 20.77 -11.38 3.14
N GLY A 102 20.04 -10.29 3.43
CA GLY A 102 20.49 -8.91 3.25
C GLY A 102 20.44 -8.40 1.81
N ARG A 103 20.12 -9.24 0.82
CA ARG A 103 19.93 -8.80 -0.58
C ARG A 103 18.52 -8.19 -0.76
N PRO A 104 18.36 -7.18 -1.63
CA PRO A 104 17.06 -6.63 -2.01
C PRO A 104 16.11 -7.73 -2.50
N LEU A 105 14.84 -7.73 -2.08
CA LEU A 105 13.87 -8.78 -2.44
C LEU A 105 13.70 -8.91 -3.96
N THR A 106 13.81 -7.82 -4.72
CA THR A 106 13.79 -7.82 -6.19
C THR A 106 15.03 -8.41 -6.85
N ALA A 107 16.11 -8.67 -6.09
CA ALA A 107 17.34 -9.30 -6.55
C ALA A 107 17.46 -10.78 -6.15
N ILE A 108 16.47 -11.34 -5.44
CA ILE A 108 16.45 -12.74 -5.00
C ILE A 108 15.64 -13.56 -6.00
N PRO A 109 16.12 -14.72 -6.47
CA PRO A 109 15.34 -15.62 -7.32
C PRO A 109 13.99 -16.00 -6.66
N ASP A 110 12.92 -16.09 -7.45
CA ASP A 110 11.61 -16.54 -6.95
C ASP A 110 11.70 -18.00 -6.48
N PRO A 111 11.53 -18.31 -5.19
CA PRO A 111 11.55 -19.69 -4.70
C PRO A 111 10.42 -20.53 -5.31
N PHE A 112 9.37 -19.93 -5.85
CA PHE A 112 8.25 -20.61 -6.50
C PHE A 112 8.44 -20.81 -8.01
N GLY A 113 9.42 -20.15 -8.64
CA GLY A 113 9.71 -20.28 -10.08
C GLY A 113 8.64 -19.69 -11.02
N THR A 114 7.83 -18.75 -10.53
CA THR A 114 6.69 -18.17 -11.27
C THR A 114 6.89 -16.72 -11.70
N HIS A 115 7.79 -16.00 -11.04
CA HIS A 115 8.07 -14.59 -11.27
C HIS A 115 9.58 -14.34 -11.37
N PRO A 116 10.01 -13.16 -11.87
CA PRO A 116 11.44 -12.84 -12.02
C PRO A 116 12.25 -12.81 -10.71
N SER A 117 11.58 -12.53 -9.57
CA SER A 117 12.22 -12.45 -8.26
C SER A 117 11.23 -12.75 -7.12
N PHE A 118 11.75 -12.98 -5.92
CA PHE A 118 10.94 -13.19 -4.73
C PHE A 118 10.09 -11.94 -4.41
N GLY A 119 10.66 -10.73 -4.56
CA GLY A 119 9.92 -9.48 -4.46
C GLY A 119 8.79 -9.38 -5.50
N ALA A 120 9.08 -9.71 -6.77
CA ALA A 120 8.08 -9.70 -7.83
C ALA A 120 6.93 -10.69 -7.57
N HIS A 121 7.23 -11.89 -7.06
CA HIS A 121 6.22 -12.86 -6.65
C HIS A 121 5.27 -12.27 -5.61
N ASN A 122 5.81 -11.73 -4.52
CA ASN A 122 5.00 -11.21 -3.42
C ASN A 122 4.24 -9.94 -3.82
N ASN A 123 4.81 -9.08 -4.69
CA ASN A 123 4.11 -7.94 -5.28
C ASN A 123 2.91 -8.39 -6.13
N ALA A 124 3.05 -9.45 -6.92
CA ALA A 124 1.94 -10.01 -7.69
C ALA A 124 0.84 -10.58 -6.77
N ARG A 125 1.24 -11.22 -5.66
CA ARG A 125 0.31 -11.70 -4.63
C ARG A 125 -0.43 -10.54 -3.95
N LEU A 126 0.26 -9.45 -3.63
CA LEU A 126 -0.37 -8.24 -3.10
C LEU A 126 -1.42 -7.70 -4.07
N GLN A 127 -1.04 -7.47 -5.32
CA GLN A 127 -1.96 -6.90 -6.31
C GLN A 127 -3.22 -7.76 -6.48
N ALA A 128 -3.05 -9.07 -6.72
CA ALA A 128 -4.18 -9.98 -6.82
C ALA A 128 -5.06 -10.00 -5.55
N PHE A 129 -4.44 -9.90 -4.36
CA PHE A 129 -5.16 -9.82 -3.09
C PHE A 129 -6.00 -8.54 -3.00
N LEU A 130 -5.42 -7.39 -3.34
CA LEU A 130 -6.14 -6.11 -3.31
C LEU A 130 -7.26 -6.04 -4.36
N ASP A 131 -7.00 -6.56 -5.56
CA ASP A 131 -7.96 -6.63 -6.66
C ASP A 131 -9.17 -7.49 -6.29
N THR A 132 -8.95 -8.59 -5.56
CA THR A 132 -10.02 -9.48 -5.08
C THR A 132 -11.02 -8.75 -4.16
N PHE A 133 -10.57 -7.76 -3.40
CA PHE A 133 -11.44 -6.94 -2.54
C PHE A 133 -11.96 -5.67 -3.22
N GLY A 134 -11.60 -5.44 -4.49
CA GLY A 134 -12.05 -4.28 -5.27
C GLY A 134 -11.48 -2.95 -4.76
N PHE A 135 -10.26 -2.96 -4.22
CA PHE A 135 -9.58 -1.71 -3.88
C PHE A 135 -9.18 -0.96 -5.15
N GLU A 136 -9.38 0.37 -5.14
CA GLU A 136 -8.84 1.27 -6.15
C GLU A 136 -7.51 1.84 -5.65
N TYR A 137 -6.41 1.47 -6.30
CA TYR A 137 -5.06 1.86 -5.93
C TYR A 137 -4.13 1.94 -7.15
N GLU A 138 -3.02 2.63 -6.98
CA GLU A 138 -1.85 2.58 -7.85
C GLU A 138 -0.77 1.78 -7.14
N PHE A 139 -0.18 0.79 -7.81
CA PHE A 139 0.97 0.06 -7.28
C PHE A 139 2.26 0.81 -7.58
N ALA A 140 3.19 0.85 -6.63
CA ALA A 140 4.54 1.31 -6.92
C ALA A 140 5.61 0.51 -6.17
N SER A 141 6.75 0.33 -6.82
CA SER A 141 7.90 -0.43 -6.33
C SER A 141 9.00 0.53 -5.87
N SER A 142 9.58 0.31 -4.69
CA SER A 142 10.76 1.05 -4.26
C SER A 142 11.97 0.74 -5.15
N THR A 143 12.09 -0.48 -5.67
CA THR A 143 13.14 -0.82 -6.66
C THR A 143 13.06 0.05 -7.91
N ASP A 144 11.85 0.31 -8.42
CA ASP A 144 11.67 1.14 -9.62
C ASP A 144 11.95 2.63 -9.35
N TYR A 145 11.70 3.11 -8.13
CA TYR A 145 11.98 4.50 -7.76
C TYR A 145 13.45 4.80 -7.47
N TYR A 146 14.19 3.82 -6.94
CA TYR A 146 15.53 4.04 -6.40
C TYR A 146 16.66 3.52 -7.28
N ARG A 147 16.37 2.68 -8.29
CA ARG A 147 17.36 2.28 -9.30
C ARG A 147 17.50 3.33 -10.39
#